data_AF-A0A6I3U3A7-F1
#
_entry.id   AF-A0A6I3U3A7-F1
#
_cell.length_a   1.000
_cell.length_b   1.000
_cell.length_c   1.000
_cell.angle_alpha   90.00
_cell.angle_beta   90.00
_cell.angle_gamma   90.00
#
_symmetry.space_group_name_H-M   'P 1'
#
loop_
_entity.id
_entity.type
_entity.pdbx_description
1 polymer ?
#
loop_
_entity_poly.entity_id
_entity_poly.type
_entity_poly.pdbx_seq_one_letter_code
_entity_poly.pdbx_strand_id
1 'polypeptide(L)'
;SWVDLREGETFGNTYQTVIDASKGIFVPRGVANGFQVLSDTVSYSYLVNDYWALELKPKYAFVNYADPSLGIEWENIAEAEVSEADKHHPLLKDVKPLKKEDL
;
A
#
# COMPACT_ATOMS: atom_id res chain seq x y z
N SER A 1 6.80 -0.95 -1.16
CA SER A 1 6.37 0.35 -1.69
C SER A 1 5.27 0.91 -0.82
N TRP A 2 5.28 2.22 -0.60
CA TRP A 2 4.25 2.91 0.17
C TRP A 2 3.72 4.11 -0.59
N VAL A 3 2.42 4.40 -0.41
CA VAL A 3 1.74 5.57 -0.97
C VAL A 3 0.95 6.24 0.14
N ASP A 4 1.17 7.51 0.38
CA ASP A 4 0.41 8.25 1.38
C ASP A 4 -1.00 8.57 0.86
N LEU A 5 -2.04 8.00 1.47
CA LEU A 5 -3.44 8.24 1.10
C LEU A 5 -4.15 9.20 2.07
N ARG A 6 -3.41 9.83 2.98
CA ARG A 6 -3.96 10.80 3.94
C ARG A 6 -4.25 12.13 3.26
N GLU A 7 -5.34 12.77 3.66
CA GLU A 7 -5.66 14.13 3.25
C GLU A 7 -4.56 15.10 3.72
N GLY A 8 -4.05 15.92 2.80
CA GLY A 8 -3.03 16.91 3.08
C GLY A 8 -2.00 17.05 1.96
N GLU A 9 -0.93 17.81 2.25
CA GLU A 9 0.12 18.14 1.29
C GLU A 9 0.93 16.93 0.80
N THR A 10 0.91 15.83 1.56
CA THR A 10 1.66 14.61 1.24
C THR A 10 0.83 13.54 0.52
N PHE A 11 -0.44 13.80 0.20
CA PHE A 11 -1.28 12.84 -0.53
C PHE A 11 -0.63 12.46 -1.86
N GLY A 12 -0.48 11.16 -2.11
CA GLY A 12 0.16 10.60 -3.30
C GLY A 12 1.69 10.50 -3.20
N ASN A 13 2.33 10.99 -2.13
CA ASN A 13 3.76 10.80 -1.95
C ASN A 13 4.10 9.32 -1.82
N THR A 14 5.21 8.91 -2.45
CA THR A 14 5.63 7.51 -2.51
C THR A 14 6.99 7.29 -1.87
N TYR A 15 7.24 6.05 -1.44
CA TYR A 15 8.55 5.59 -0.99
C TYR A 15 8.77 4.12 -1.37
N GLN A 16 10.00 3.77 -1.76
CA GLN A 16 10.41 2.40 -2.06
C GLN A 16 11.78 2.11 -1.42
N THR A 17 11.92 0.89 -0.87
CA THR A 17 13.19 0.33 -0.44
C THR A 17 13.07 -1.19 -0.46
N VAL A 18 14.19 -1.87 -0.69
CA VAL A 18 14.32 -3.30 -0.40
C VAL A 18 14.27 -3.52 1.11
N ILE A 19 13.54 -4.54 1.53
CA ILE A 19 13.43 -5.00 2.93
C ILE A 19 13.90 -6.45 2.99
N ASP A 20 14.80 -6.73 3.92
CA ASP A 20 15.19 -8.07 4.34
C ASP A 20 15.06 -8.17 5.88
N ALA A 21 15.55 -9.27 6.47
CA ALA A 21 15.47 -9.50 7.91
C ALA A 21 16.20 -8.45 8.78
N SER A 22 17.07 -7.61 8.20
CA SER A 22 17.82 -6.56 8.91
C SER A 22 17.08 -5.22 9.02
N LYS A 23 15.94 -5.06 8.32
CA LYS A 23 15.22 -3.78 8.21
C LYS A 23 13.76 -3.92 8.62
N GLY A 24 13.33 -3.09 9.58
CA GLY A 24 11.92 -2.91 9.94
C GLY A 24 11.39 -1.56 9.45
N ILE A 25 10.11 -1.51 9.08
CA ILE A 25 9.43 -0.27 8.69
C ILE A 25 8.18 -0.08 9.55
N PHE A 26 8.07 1.10 10.17
CA PHE A 26 6.84 1.53 10.80
C PHE A 26 5.98 2.27 9.77
N VAL A 27 4.76 1.81 9.56
CA VAL A 27 3.81 2.40 8.61
C VAL A 27 2.64 3.00 9.39
N PRO A 28 2.46 4.34 9.40
CA PRO A 28 1.30 4.96 10.01
C PRO A 28 0.00 4.55 9.32
N ARG A 29 -1.12 4.52 10.06
CA ARG A 29 -2.46 4.36 9.47
C ARG A 29 -2.70 5.43 8.40
N GLY A 30 -3.36 5.02 7.31
CA GLY A 30 -3.64 5.88 6.16
C GLY A 30 -2.54 5.91 5.09
N VAL A 31 -1.38 5.30 5.34
CA VAL A 31 -0.36 5.05 4.31
C VAL A 31 -0.59 3.65 3.73
N ALA A 32 -0.86 3.57 2.44
CA ALA A 32 -1.02 2.30 1.74
C ALA A 32 0.32 1.55 1.70
N ASN A 33 0.26 0.24 1.89
CA ASN A 33 1.42 -0.65 1.96
C ASN A 33 1.28 -1.77 0.94
N GLY A 34 2.30 -1.98 0.11
CA GLY A 34 2.41 -3.10 -0.79
C GLY A 34 3.86 -3.56 -0.94
N PHE A 35 4.07 -4.80 -1.35
CA PHE A 35 5.41 -5.34 -1.61
C PHE A 35 5.40 -6.27 -2.82
N GLN A 36 6.57 -6.41 -3.43
CA GLN A 36 6.85 -7.43 -4.43
C GLN A 36 7.96 -8.32 -3.87
N VAL A 37 7.77 -9.63 -3.99
CA VAL A 37 8.77 -10.60 -3.56
C VAL A 37 9.88 -10.64 -4.62
N LEU A 38 11.13 -10.44 -4.20
CA LEU A 38 12.32 -10.42 -5.08
C LEU A 38 13.14 -11.72 -5.02
N SER A 39 12.90 -12.56 -4.02
CA SER A 39 13.51 -13.89 -3.84
C SER A 39 12.54 -15.00 -4.25
N ASP A 40 13.03 -16.24 -4.40
CA ASP A 40 12.16 -17.39 -4.73
C ASP A 40 10.99 -17.54 -3.75
N THR A 41 11.24 -17.25 -2.47
CA THR A 41 10.23 -17.23 -1.41
C THR A 41 10.58 -16.17 -0.37
N VAL A 42 9.57 -15.72 0.38
CA VAL A 42 9.77 -14.80 1.52
C VAL A 42 8.77 -15.12 2.64
N SER A 43 9.20 -14.92 3.88
CA SER A 43 8.29 -14.84 5.04
C SER A 43 8.15 -13.38 5.44
N TYR A 44 7.00 -12.79 5.13
CA TYR A 44 6.67 -11.41 5.51
C TYR A 44 5.88 -11.41 6.82
N SER A 45 6.48 -10.88 7.89
CA SER A 45 5.86 -10.83 9.23
C SER A 45 5.66 -9.37 9.65
N TYR A 46 4.49 -9.06 10.20
CA TYR A 46 4.14 -7.71 10.62
C TYR A 46 3.28 -7.73 11.89
N LEU A 47 3.41 -6.67 12.69
CA LEU A 47 2.59 -6.42 13.88
C LEU A 47 1.60 -5.30 13.57
N VAL A 48 0.35 -5.48 14.01
CA VAL A 48 -0.70 -4.47 13.96
C VAL A 48 -1.20 -4.16 15.36
N ASN A 49 -1.80 -2.99 15.53
CA ASN A 49 -2.30 -2.51 16.82
C ASN A 49 -3.83 -2.45 16.91
N ASP A 50 -4.54 -3.03 15.94
CA ASP A 50 -6.00 -3.14 15.93
C ASP A 50 -6.43 -4.47 15.32
N TYR A 51 -7.66 -4.87 15.63
CA TYR A 51 -8.26 -6.09 15.10
C TYR A 51 -9.13 -5.77 13.89
N TRP A 52 -9.30 -6.76 13.02
CA TRP A 52 -10.25 -6.64 11.93
C TRP A 52 -11.68 -6.55 12.49
N ALA A 53 -12.46 -5.60 11.97
CA ALA A 53 -13.89 -5.48 12.25
C ALA A 53 -14.63 -4.96 11.02
N LEU A 54 -15.85 -5.44 10.78
CA LEU A 54 -16.60 -5.14 9.57
C LEU A 54 -16.94 -3.64 9.45
N GLU A 55 -17.20 -3.00 10.58
CA GLU A 55 -17.46 -1.57 10.72
C GLU A 55 -16.26 -0.69 10.37
N LEU A 56 -15.04 -1.24 10.37
CA LEU A 56 -13.83 -0.51 9.96
C LEU A 56 -13.68 -0.49 8.44
N LYS A 57 -14.39 -1.33 7.69
CA LYS A 57 -14.29 -1.43 6.22
C LYS A 57 -14.39 -0.06 5.50
N PRO A 58 -15.26 0.89 5.89
CA PRO A 58 -15.34 2.22 5.28
C PRO A 58 -14.09 3.09 5.50
N LYS A 59 -13.22 2.77 6.46
CA LYS A 59 -11.98 3.50 6.75
C LYS A 59 -10.80 3.04 5.90
N TYR A 60 -10.95 1.94 5.14
CA TYR A 60 -9.90 1.47 4.25
C TYR A 60 -9.92 2.27 2.96
N ALA A 61 -8.74 2.72 2.53
CA ALA A 61 -8.50 3.18 1.18
C ALA A 61 -7.52 2.22 0.51
N PHE A 62 -7.68 2.09 -0.80
CA PHE A 62 -6.83 1.25 -1.64
C PHE A 62 -6.46 2.04 -2.89
N VAL A 63 -5.27 1.81 -3.43
CA VAL A 63 -4.81 2.40 -4.68
C VAL A 63 -4.19 1.30 -5.54
N ASN A 64 -4.41 1.36 -6.84
CA ASN A 64 -3.94 0.35 -7.78
C ASN A 64 -2.40 0.35 -7.84
N TYR A 65 -1.80 -0.84 -7.70
CA TYR A 65 -0.35 -1.00 -7.75
C TYR A 65 0.27 -0.59 -9.10
N ALA A 66 -0.50 -0.71 -10.19
CA ALA A 66 -0.08 -0.42 -11.55
C ALA A 66 -0.53 0.97 -12.04
N ASP A 67 -0.96 1.87 -11.16
CA ASP A 67 -1.26 3.24 -11.54
C ASP A 67 0.03 3.95 -11.99
N PRO A 68 0.15 4.35 -13.28
CA PRO A 68 1.36 4.96 -13.81
C PRO A 68 1.65 6.34 -13.22
N SER A 69 0.68 6.99 -12.58
CA SER A 69 0.87 8.30 -11.93
C SER A 69 1.62 8.23 -10.60
N LEU A 70 1.75 7.04 -10.01
CA LEU A 70 2.45 6.84 -8.73
C LEU A 70 3.97 6.95 -8.85
N GLY A 71 4.53 6.78 -10.05
CA GLY A 71 5.99 6.76 -10.25
C GLY A 71 6.70 5.66 -9.45
N ILE A 72 5.98 4.60 -9.09
CA ILE A 72 6.53 3.42 -8.41
C ILE A 72 7.02 2.44 -9.48
N GLU A 73 8.27 2.02 -9.37
CA GLU A 73 8.87 1.05 -10.28
C GLU A 73 8.84 -0.34 -9.65
N TRP A 74 8.14 -1.26 -10.30
CA TRP A 74 8.08 -2.68 -9.94
C TRP A 74 8.99 -3.48 -10.88
N GLU A 75 9.68 -4.48 -10.35
CA GLU A 75 10.50 -5.38 -11.17
C GLU A 75 9.59 -6.32 -11.96
N ASN A 76 9.76 -6.44 -13.28
CA ASN A 76 9.01 -7.40 -14.11
C ASN A 76 7.48 -7.42 -13.87
N ILE A 77 6.83 -6.24 -13.79
CA ILE A 77 5.39 -6.12 -13.49
C ILE A 77 4.49 -6.96 -14.42
N ALA A 78 4.93 -7.22 -15.66
CA ALA A 78 4.19 -8.02 -16.64
C ALA A 78 4.07 -9.51 -16.24
N GLU A 79 5.00 -10.01 -15.41
CA GLU A 79 5.01 -11.38 -14.90
C GLU A 79 4.49 -11.45 -13.45
N ALA A 80 4.05 -10.33 -12.88
CA ALA A 80 3.60 -10.28 -11.50
C ALA A 80 2.35 -11.13 -11.30
N GLU A 81 2.41 -12.04 -10.32
CA GLU A 81 1.22 -12.71 -9.81
C GLU A 81 0.49 -11.78 -8.84
N VAL A 82 -0.70 -11.34 -9.24
CA VAL A 82 -1.49 -10.34 -8.51
C VAL A 82 -2.92 -10.83 -8.35
N SER A 83 -3.50 -10.61 -7.17
CA SER A 83 -4.89 -11.00 -6.88
C SER A 83 -5.89 -10.24 -7.77
N GLU A 84 -7.06 -10.83 -8.02
CA GLU A 84 -8.12 -10.13 -8.76
C GLU A 84 -8.60 -8.87 -8.02
N ALA A 85 -8.60 -8.85 -6.69
CA ALA A 85 -8.97 -7.67 -5.93
C ALA A 85 -8.00 -6.50 -6.18
N ASP A 86 -6.68 -6.78 -6.15
CA ASP A 86 -5.66 -5.75 -6.32
C ASP A 86 -5.64 -5.16 -7.74
N LYS A 87 -5.92 -5.99 -8.76
CA LYS A 87 -6.07 -5.54 -10.15
C LYS A 87 -7.21 -4.54 -10.33
N HIS A 88 -8.25 -4.62 -9.50
CA HIS A 88 -9.45 -3.80 -9.59
C HIS A 88 -9.49 -2.64 -8.58
N HIS A 89 -8.41 -2.40 -7.82
CA HIS A 89 -8.31 -1.21 -7.00
C HIS A 89 -8.35 0.08 -7.85
N PRO A 90 -8.90 1.18 -7.30
CA PRO A 90 -9.02 2.43 -8.03
C PRO A 90 -7.65 3.06 -8.31
N LEU A 91 -7.56 3.84 -9.39
CA LEU A 91 -6.42 4.72 -9.62
C LEU A 91 -6.39 5.83 -8.57
N LEU A 92 -5.23 6.42 -8.31
CA LEU A 92 -5.00 7.45 -7.28
C LEU A 92 -5.98 8.62 -7.41
N LYS A 93 -6.27 9.04 -8.65
CA LYS A 93 -7.23 10.13 -8.93
C LYS A 93 -8.66 9.85 -8.44
N ASP A 94 -9.02 8.58 -8.30
CA ASP A 94 -10.35 8.12 -7.89
C ASP A 94 -10.38 7.72 -6.41
N VAL A 95 -9.24 7.81 -5.70
CA VAL A 95 -9.14 7.58 -4.26
C VAL A 95 -9.61 8.82 -3.50
N LYS A 96 -10.58 8.65 -2.60
CA LYS A 96 -10.93 9.69 -1.63
C LYS A 96 -9.84 9.76 -0.55
N PRO A 97 -9.17 10.91 -0.34
CA PRO A 97 -8.19 11.05 0.72
C PRO A 97 -8.77 10.77 2.11
N LEU A 98 -8.00 10.08 2.94
CA LEU A 98 -8.39 9.72 4.31
C LEU A 98 -8.18 10.90 5.25
N LYS A 99 -9.25 11.34 5.90
CA LYS A 99 -9.19 12.42 6.89
C LYS A 99 -8.55 11.94 8.18
N LYS A 100 -7.81 12.80 8.85
CA LYS A 100 -7.04 12.45 10.06
C LYS A 100 -7.94 11.98 11.21
N GLU A 101 -9.14 12.54 11.32
CA GLU A 101 -10.16 12.17 12.30
C GLU A 101 -10.77 10.78 12.09
N ASP A 102 -10.63 10.21 10.89
CA ASP A 102 -11.22 8.91 10.53
C ASP A 102 -10.23 7.74 10.66
N LEU A 103 -8.94 8.01 10.91
CA LEU A 103 -7.84 7.02 11.02
C LEU A 103 -7.78 6.29 12.38
#